data_AF-A0A2J8M618-F1
#
_entry.id   AF-A0A2J8M618-F1
#
_cell.length_a   1.000
_cell.length_b   1.000
_cell.length_c   1.000
_cell.angle_alpha   90.00
_cell.angle_beta   90.00
_cell.angle_gamma   90.00
#
_symmetry.space_group_name_H-M   'P 1'
#
loop_
_entity.id
_entity.type
_entity.pdbx_description
1 polymer ?
#
loop_
_entity_poly.entity_id
_entity_poly.type
_entity_poly.pdbx_seq_one_letter_code
_entity_poly.pdbx_strand_id
1 'polypeptide(L)'
;MPANSRDTQGPQNKDKASRTPHRARAHRWLLLYYALCFSLSKASAHTVELNDMFGQIQSPGYPDSYPSDSEVTWNITVPDGFRIKLYFMHFNLESSYLCEYDYVKVETEDQVLATFCG
;
A
#
# COMPACT_ATOMS: atom_id res chain seq x y z
N MET A 1 -55.92 44.41 56.79
CA MET A 1 -57.16 43.71 56.40
C MET A 1 -56.77 42.36 55.82
N PRO A 2 -57.48 41.26 56.18
CA PRO A 2 -56.99 39.88 56.00
C PRO A 2 -57.55 39.20 54.74
N ALA A 3 -56.87 38.14 54.31
CA ALA A 3 -57.39 36.90 53.69
C ALA A 3 -56.17 35.95 53.53
N ASN A 4 -56.01 34.88 54.33
CA ASN A 4 -56.56 33.51 54.20
C ASN A 4 -56.29 32.89 52.80
N SER A 5 -55.85 31.64 52.56
CA SER A 5 -55.84 30.40 53.35
C SER A 5 -55.00 29.33 52.60
N ARG A 6 -54.34 28.46 53.38
CA ARG A 6 -53.94 27.03 53.21
C ARG A 6 -54.06 26.30 51.86
N ASP A 7 -52.99 25.56 51.52
CA ASP A 7 -52.89 24.07 51.37
C ASP A 7 -51.60 23.73 50.56
N THR A 8 -50.85 22.62 50.65
CA THR A 8 -50.65 21.45 51.53
C THR A 8 -49.27 20.86 51.11
N GLN A 9 -48.71 19.97 51.94
CA GLN A 9 -47.33 19.44 51.89
C GLN A 9 -46.94 18.57 50.66
N GLY A 10 -45.63 18.42 50.45
CA GLY A 10 -45.02 17.24 49.82
C GLY A 10 -43.52 17.13 50.13
N PRO A 11 -43.02 16.09 50.82
CA PRO A 11 -41.62 16.00 51.26
C PRO A 11 -40.71 15.05 50.43
N GLN A 12 -39.43 15.41 50.41
CA GLN A 12 -38.18 14.60 50.37
C GLN A 12 -37.99 13.44 49.37
N ASN A 13 -36.87 13.49 48.62
CA ASN A 13 -35.92 12.37 48.48
C ASN A 13 -34.59 12.88 47.85
N LYS A 14 -33.51 13.08 48.62
CA LYS A 14 -32.39 12.16 48.95
C LYS A 14 -31.64 11.55 47.75
N ASP A 15 -30.55 12.23 47.42
CA ASP A 15 -29.20 11.75 47.04
C ASP A 15 -29.01 10.33 46.46
N LYS A 16 -28.46 10.26 45.24
CA LYS A 16 -27.48 9.22 44.86
C LYS A 16 -26.64 9.56 43.61
N ALA A 17 -25.40 9.94 43.89
CA ALA A 17 -24.13 9.43 43.35
C ALA A 17 -23.86 9.29 41.82
N SER A 18 -22.73 9.90 41.42
CA SER A 18 -21.62 9.33 40.64
C SER A 18 -21.69 9.25 39.10
N ARG A 19 -20.72 9.92 38.46
CA ARG A 19 -20.38 9.91 37.02
C ARG A 19 -19.67 8.60 36.62
N THR A 20 -20.02 8.04 35.45
CA THR A 20 -19.06 7.40 34.50
C THR A 20 -19.61 7.47 33.06
N PRO A 21 -18.78 7.69 32.02
CA PRO A 21 -19.17 7.51 30.62
C PRO A 21 -18.36 6.38 29.95
N HIS A 22 -19.00 5.39 29.32
CA HIS A 22 -18.29 4.50 28.38
C HIS A 22 -19.17 4.06 27.20
N ARG A 23 -18.87 4.69 26.06
CA ARG A 23 -19.26 4.37 24.69
C ARG A 23 -18.39 3.20 24.20
N ALA A 24 -18.98 2.09 23.74
CA ALA A 24 -18.28 1.12 22.88
C ALA A 24 -19.24 0.11 22.21
N ARG A 25 -19.68 0.40 20.98
CA ARG A 25 -20.21 -0.64 20.08
C ARG A 25 -19.91 -0.29 18.62
N ALA A 26 -18.62 -0.28 18.28
CA ALA A 26 -18.12 0.04 16.94
C ALA A 26 -16.91 -0.84 16.56
N HIS A 27 -16.95 -2.15 16.82
CA HIS A 27 -15.83 -3.05 16.48
C HIS A 27 -16.18 -4.16 15.48
N ARG A 28 -17.46 -4.45 15.22
CA ARG A 28 -17.84 -5.57 14.33
C ARG A 28 -17.93 -5.17 12.85
N TRP A 29 -18.33 -3.94 12.55
CA TRP A 29 -18.40 -3.42 11.18
C TRP A 29 -17.01 -3.07 10.63
N LEU A 30 -16.11 -2.60 11.48
CA LEU A 30 -14.71 -2.35 11.13
C LEU A 30 -13.99 -3.64 10.74
N LEU A 31 -14.19 -4.76 11.45
CA LEU A 31 -13.52 -6.03 11.12
C LEU A 31 -13.95 -6.62 9.78
N LEU A 32 -15.24 -6.50 9.42
CA LEU A 32 -15.74 -6.94 8.11
C LEU A 32 -15.23 -6.03 6.98
N TYR A 33 -15.14 -4.71 7.25
CA TYR A 33 -14.53 -3.75 6.34
C TYR A 33 -13.02 -4.00 6.16
N TYR A 34 -12.29 -4.32 7.23
CA TYR A 34 -10.87 -4.70 7.18
C TYR A 34 -10.65 -6.00 6.42
N ALA A 35 -11.53 -7.02 6.60
CA ALA A 35 -11.43 -8.27 5.84
C ALA A 35 -11.73 -8.09 4.34
N LEU A 36 -12.69 -7.23 3.98
CA LEU A 36 -12.99 -6.85 2.59
C LEU A 36 -11.85 -6.02 1.96
N CYS A 37 -11.17 -5.19 2.74
CA CYS A 37 -10.00 -4.44 2.30
C CYS A 37 -8.75 -5.34 2.21
N PHE A 38 -8.64 -6.38 3.05
CA PHE A 38 -7.53 -7.34 3.01
C PHE A 38 -7.57 -8.24 1.76
N SER A 39 -8.74 -8.40 1.13
CA SER A 39 -8.86 -9.03 -0.19
C SER A 39 -8.46 -8.13 -1.38
N LEU A 40 -8.10 -6.87 -1.15
CA LEU A 40 -7.73 -5.90 -2.21
C LEU A 40 -6.23 -5.61 -2.30
N SER A 41 -5.39 -6.34 -1.57
CA SER A 41 -3.95 -6.14 -1.59
C SER A 41 -3.23 -7.47 -1.80
N LYS A 42 -2.98 -7.76 -3.07
CA LYS A 42 -1.70 -8.22 -3.60
C LYS A 42 -1.90 -8.46 -5.09
N ALA A 43 -1.74 -7.39 -5.87
CA ALA A 43 -1.12 -7.59 -7.17
C ALA A 43 0.16 -8.39 -6.88
N SER A 44 0.27 -9.59 -7.43
CA SER A 44 1.48 -10.39 -7.29
C SER A 44 2.54 -9.73 -8.17
N ALA A 45 3.15 -8.64 -7.68
CA ALA A 45 4.35 -8.11 -8.29
C ALA A 45 5.38 -9.24 -8.34
N HIS A 46 5.78 -9.65 -9.54
CA HIS A 46 6.74 -10.72 -9.72
C HIS A 46 8.15 -10.15 -9.51
N THR A 47 8.62 -10.18 -8.27
CA THR A 47 9.95 -9.71 -7.90
C THR A 47 10.94 -10.87 -7.79
N VAL A 48 12.10 -10.72 -8.40
CA VAL A 48 13.24 -11.64 -8.31
C VAL A 48 14.40 -10.94 -7.62
N GLU A 49 14.96 -11.56 -6.60
CA GLU A 49 16.11 -11.06 -5.85
C GLU A 49 17.41 -11.67 -6.39
N LEU A 50 18.39 -10.85 -6.74
CA LEU A 50 19.68 -11.25 -7.29
C LEU A 50 20.82 -10.64 -6.46
N ASN A 51 21.58 -11.50 -5.80
CA ASN A 51 22.64 -11.10 -4.87
C ASN A 51 24.00 -11.66 -5.30
N ASP A 52 24.37 -11.42 -6.56
CA ASP A 52 25.59 -11.93 -7.20
C ASP A 52 26.46 -10.80 -7.74
N MET A 53 27.77 -11.05 -7.88
CA MET A 53 28.73 -10.08 -8.43
C MET A 53 28.61 -9.89 -9.95
N PHE A 54 27.91 -10.79 -10.63
CA PHE A 54 27.62 -10.74 -12.06
C PHE A 54 26.37 -11.59 -12.36
N GLY A 55 25.72 -11.33 -13.49
CA GLY A 55 24.56 -12.10 -13.91
C GLY A 55 24.04 -11.67 -15.28
N GLN A 56 23.02 -12.38 -15.76
CA GLN A 56 22.30 -12.06 -16.98
C GLN A 56 20.80 -12.06 -16.68
N ILE A 57 20.10 -11.01 -17.13
CA ILE A 57 18.66 -10.86 -17.03
C ILE A 57 18.10 -10.85 -18.46
N GLN A 58 16.94 -11.48 -18.63
CA GLN A 58 16.22 -11.55 -19.90
C GLN A 58 14.75 -11.26 -19.66
N SER A 59 14.09 -10.69 -20.67
CA SER A 59 12.63 -10.55 -20.66
C SER A 59 11.97 -11.94 -20.61
N PRO A 60 10.76 -12.06 -20.02
CA PRO A 60 10.02 -13.31 -20.07
C PRO A 60 9.82 -13.76 -21.52
N GLY A 61 10.13 -15.03 -21.82
CA GLY A 61 9.97 -15.61 -23.15
C GLY A 61 11.13 -15.39 -24.12
N TYR A 62 12.14 -14.57 -23.79
CA TYR A 62 13.29 -14.37 -24.69
C TYR A 62 13.92 -15.72 -25.12
N PRO A 63 14.22 -15.95 -26.42
CA PRO A 63 14.27 -14.97 -27.52
C PRO A 63 12.94 -14.70 -28.24
N ASP A 64 11.85 -15.34 -27.83
CA ASP A 64 10.52 -15.04 -28.37
C ASP A 64 9.96 -13.72 -27.82
N SER A 65 8.82 -13.28 -28.35
CA SER A 65 8.14 -12.07 -27.89
C SER A 65 7.76 -12.17 -26.41
N TYR A 66 7.90 -11.05 -25.69
CA TYR A 66 7.42 -10.96 -24.31
C TYR A 66 5.88 -11.05 -24.26
N PRO A 67 5.31 -11.65 -23.19
CA PRO A 67 3.87 -11.70 -23.00
C PRO A 67 3.31 -10.30 -22.69
N SER A 68 2.10 -10.01 -23.19
CA SER A 68 1.36 -8.81 -22.80
C SER A 68 1.00 -8.83 -21.30
N ASP A 69 0.78 -7.65 -20.73
CA ASP A 69 0.40 -7.46 -19.32
C ASP A 69 1.40 -8.08 -18.32
N SER A 70 2.68 -8.13 -18.68
CA SER A 70 3.74 -8.66 -17.82
C SER A 70 4.47 -7.54 -17.08
N GLU A 71 4.55 -7.64 -15.75
CA GLU A 71 5.33 -6.76 -14.89
C GLU A 71 6.29 -7.60 -14.05
N VAL A 72 7.60 -7.43 -14.27
CA VAL A 72 8.65 -8.18 -13.57
C VAL A 72 9.71 -7.22 -13.07
N THR A 73 10.06 -7.38 -11.79
CA THR A 73 11.10 -6.59 -11.13
C THR A 73 12.27 -7.47 -10.75
N TRP A 74 13.49 -7.03 -11.04
CA TRP A 74 14.72 -7.66 -10.58
C TRP A 74 15.45 -6.73 -9.63
N ASN A 75 15.50 -7.08 -8.35
CA ASN A 75 16.27 -6.37 -7.34
C ASN A 75 17.69 -6.92 -7.34
N ILE A 76 18.66 -6.07 -7.69
CA ILE A 76 20.06 -6.46 -7.78
C ILE A 76 20.82 -5.82 -6.63
N THR A 77 21.39 -6.64 -5.74
CA THR A 77 22.21 -6.16 -4.62
C THR A 77 23.64 -6.68 -4.77
N VAL A 78 24.61 -5.80 -4.57
CA VAL A 78 26.04 -6.14 -4.49
C VAL A 78 26.58 -5.77 -3.10
N PRO A 79 27.67 -6.39 -2.62
CA PRO A 79 28.25 -6.05 -1.33
C PRO A 79 28.65 -4.56 -1.23
N ASP A 80 28.75 -4.07 0.00
CA ASP A 80 29.18 -2.71 0.28
C ASP A 80 30.52 -2.37 -0.37
N GLY A 81 30.63 -1.15 -0.90
CA GLY A 81 31.82 -0.67 -1.60
C GLY A 81 31.86 -1.01 -3.10
N PHE A 82 30.91 -1.78 -3.61
CA PHE A 82 30.78 -2.08 -5.04
C PHE A 82 29.67 -1.24 -5.71
N ARG A 83 29.66 -1.23 -7.05
CA ARG A 83 28.65 -0.57 -7.87
C ARG A 83 28.22 -1.47 -9.02
N ILE A 84 26.97 -1.34 -9.42
CA ILE A 84 26.39 -2.09 -10.53
C ILE A 84 26.70 -1.36 -11.84
N LYS A 85 27.15 -2.11 -12.86
CA LYS A 85 27.27 -1.65 -14.24
C LYS A 85 26.35 -2.50 -15.11
N LEU A 86 25.36 -1.86 -15.72
CA LEU A 86 24.36 -2.50 -16.58
C LEU A 86 24.57 -2.09 -18.04
N TYR A 87 24.38 -3.03 -18.96
CA TYR A 87 24.35 -2.78 -20.39
C TYR A 87 23.43 -3.80 -21.09
N PHE A 88 22.83 -3.41 -22.21
CA PHE A 88 21.96 -4.28 -22.99
C PHE A 88 22.75 -4.92 -24.14
N MET A 89 22.57 -6.23 -24.34
CA MET A 89 23.10 -6.96 -25.49
C MET A 89 22.07 -7.05 -26.62
N HIS A 90 20.79 -7.08 -26.26
CA HIS A 90 19.65 -7.04 -27.17
C HIS A 90 18.55 -6.21 -26.51
N PHE A 91 17.88 -5.37 -27.29
CA PHE A 91 16.80 -4.49 -26.82
C PHE A 91 15.83 -4.29 -27.98
N ASN A 92 14.56 -4.64 -27.75
CA ASN A 92 13.48 -4.51 -28.74
C ASN A 92 12.15 -4.45 -27.99
N LEU A 93 11.65 -3.24 -27.74
CA LEU A 93 10.37 -2.99 -27.07
C LEU A 93 9.48 -2.11 -27.96
N GLU A 94 8.17 -2.08 -27.68
CA GLU A 94 7.28 -1.09 -28.29
C GLU A 94 7.78 0.34 -27.97
N SER A 95 7.79 1.22 -29.00
CA SER A 95 8.16 2.63 -28.83
C SER A 95 6.91 3.48 -28.58
N SER A 96 6.96 4.33 -27.56
CA SER A 96 5.86 5.25 -27.23
C SER A 96 6.37 6.56 -26.62
N TYR A 97 5.51 7.58 -26.55
CA TYR A 97 5.86 8.86 -25.97
C TYR A 97 6.17 8.68 -24.48
N LEU A 98 7.37 9.11 -24.05
CA LEU A 98 7.87 8.92 -22.68
C LEU A 98 7.88 7.45 -22.20
N CYS A 99 7.84 6.48 -23.12
CA CYS A 99 7.79 5.04 -22.81
C CYS A 99 6.59 4.64 -21.92
N GLU A 100 5.40 5.20 -22.21
CA GLU A 100 4.18 4.98 -21.41
C GLU A 100 3.49 3.61 -21.61
N TYR A 101 3.93 2.83 -22.61
CA TYR A 101 3.41 1.49 -22.89
C TYR A 101 4.36 0.42 -22.34
N ASP A 102 5.29 -0.06 -23.18
CA ASP A 102 6.32 -1.00 -22.76
C ASP A 102 7.61 -0.29 -22.40
N TYR A 103 8.24 -0.67 -21.30
CA TYR A 103 9.48 -0.05 -20.86
C TYR A 103 10.36 -0.97 -20.01
N VAL A 104 11.64 -0.63 -20.00
CA VAL A 104 12.59 -1.05 -18.95
C VAL A 104 12.94 0.18 -18.13
N LYS A 105 12.59 0.15 -16.85
CA LYS A 105 12.92 1.20 -15.89
C LYS A 105 14.07 0.73 -15.01
N VAL A 106 15.10 1.57 -14.90
CA VAL A 106 16.27 1.34 -14.04
C VAL A 106 16.25 2.39 -12.95
N GLU A 107 16.14 1.96 -11.69
CA GLU A 107 16.05 2.86 -10.54
C GLU A 107 16.81 2.32 -9.32
N THR A 108 17.18 3.23 -8.43
CA THR A 108 17.62 2.95 -7.05
C THR A 108 16.41 3.05 -6.11
N GLU A 109 16.64 2.87 -4.82
CA GLU A 109 15.59 3.02 -3.79
C GLU A 109 14.95 4.42 -3.79
N ASP A 110 15.68 5.44 -4.24
CA ASP A 110 15.34 6.85 -4.11
C ASP A 110 15.29 7.63 -5.45
N GLN A 111 15.77 7.05 -6.55
CA GLN A 111 15.90 7.77 -7.83
C GLN A 111 15.72 6.88 -9.05
N VAL A 112 14.94 7.36 -10.02
CA VAL A 112 14.91 6.80 -11.37
C VAL A 112 16.16 7.24 -12.13
N LEU A 113 16.96 6.28 -12.57
CA LEU A 113 18.18 6.54 -13.34
C LEU A 113 17.87 6.66 -14.83
N ALA A 114 17.01 5.79 -15.36
CA ALA A 114 16.61 5.81 -16.75
C ALA A 114 15.32 5.00 -16.99
N THR A 115 14.64 5.36 -18.09
CA THR A 115 13.53 4.58 -18.67
C THR A 115 13.82 4.40 -20.15
N PHE A 116 13.74 3.17 -20.64
CA PHE A 116 14.06 2.80 -22.02
C PHE A 116 12.88 2.12 -22.70
N CYS A 117 12.68 2.39 -23.99
CA CYS A 117 11.76 1.73 -24.90
C CYS A 117 12.25 1.89 -26.34
N GLY A 118 11.64 1.15 -27.29
CA GLY A 118 11.98 1.16 -28.73
C GLY A 118 12.97 0.12 -29.20
#